data_AF-A0A7C3I706-F1
#
_entry.id   AF-A0A7C3I706-F1
#
_cell.length_a   1.000
_cell.length_b   1.000
_cell.length_c   1.000
_cell.angle_alpha   90.00
_cell.angle_beta   90.00
_cell.angle_gamma   90.00
#
_symmetry.space_group_name_H-M   'P 1'
#
loop_
_entity.id
_entity.type
_entity.pdbx_description
1 polymer ?
#
loop_
_entity_poly.entity_id
_entity_poly.type
_entity_poly.pdbx_seq_one_letter_code
_entity_poly.pdbx_strand_id
1 'polypeptide(L)'
;NYTAIVKAKGYVDGRQMLDLSSIYNFTIIEQQPIQLMAKQKYRTIKGQLNDQLTDKMVANAKVAVTTDSEGKNVIAFTYTNENGDFELQVENIYDEEQLFLSIEKENYEQIILNIDENYYETDVPLDLNLEPEIKQDKVIEFHNIYFDFGSAEVKDTAKAVLDRIVAFMNEKPTIEIELSGHTDSKSSDAFNKQLSQKRAENARDYLVSKGILAERIQAVGYGESRLLNHCKDGVECSEEEHAINRRIEVKIIKM
;
A
#
# COMPACT_ATOMS: atom_id res chain seq x y z
N ASN A 1 -27.62 -49.65 20.55
CA ASN A 1 -27.35 -48.20 20.55
C ASN A 1 -27.46 -47.70 19.13
N TYR A 2 -28.51 -46.93 18.86
CA TYR A 2 -28.71 -46.32 17.54
C TYR A 2 -28.26 -44.86 17.63
N THR A 3 -27.94 -44.25 16.49
CA THR A 3 -27.62 -42.81 16.43
C THR A 3 -28.44 -42.18 15.33
N ALA A 4 -29.25 -41.18 15.66
CA ALA A 4 -29.89 -40.33 14.67
C ALA A 4 -28.86 -39.33 14.13
N ILE A 5 -28.78 -39.21 12.80
CA ILE A 5 -27.92 -38.25 12.12
C ILE A 5 -28.81 -37.34 11.27
N VAL A 6 -28.77 -36.04 11.54
CA VAL A 6 -29.47 -35.02 10.75
C VAL A 6 -28.45 -34.24 9.94
N LYS A 7 -28.67 -34.16 8.63
CA LYS A 7 -27.83 -33.43 7.69
C LYS A 7 -28.62 -32.28 7.09
N ALA A 8 -28.05 -31.08 7.15
CA ALA A 8 -28.56 -29.91 6.47
C ALA A 8 -27.41 -29.18 5.76
N LYS A 9 -27.68 -28.64 4.56
CA LYS A 9 -26.69 -27.86 3.81
C LYS A 9 -26.31 -26.63 4.64
N GLY A 10 -25.02 -26.37 4.83
CA GLY A 10 -24.53 -25.26 5.66
C GLY A 10 -24.35 -25.56 7.16
N TYR A 11 -24.69 -26.77 7.61
CA TYR A 11 -24.58 -27.17 9.03
C TYR A 11 -23.68 -28.39 9.23
N VAL A 12 -23.07 -28.47 10.41
CA VAL A 12 -22.39 -29.66 10.92
C VAL A 12 -23.44 -30.73 11.18
N ASP A 13 -23.13 -31.99 10.87
CA ASP A 13 -24.02 -33.13 11.09
C ASP A 13 -24.45 -33.19 12.56
N GLY A 14 -25.75 -33.04 12.82
CA GLY A 14 -26.34 -33.21 14.15
C GLY A 14 -26.39 -34.69 14.49
N ARG A 15 -25.88 -35.07 15.67
CA ARG A 15 -25.84 -36.47 16.12
C ARG A 15 -26.49 -36.61 17.49
N GLN A 16 -27.40 -37.56 17.62
CA GLN A 16 -28.03 -37.88 18.89
C GLN A 16 -28.04 -39.40 19.10
N MET A 17 -27.52 -39.84 20.23
CA MET A 17 -27.58 -41.25 20.61
C MET A 17 -28.99 -41.60 21.08
N LEU A 18 -29.54 -42.68 20.53
CA LEU A 18 -30.83 -43.22 20.89
C LEU A 18 -30.64 -44.53 21.64
N ASP A 19 -31.10 -44.57 22.88
CA ASP A 19 -31.25 -45.81 23.64
C ASP A 19 -32.61 -46.44 23.31
N LEU A 20 -32.57 -47.54 22.54
CA LEU A 20 -33.77 -48.30 22.15
C LEU A 20 -33.85 -49.66 22.88
N SER A 21 -33.04 -49.87 23.92
CA SER A 21 -32.90 -51.17 24.60
C SER A 21 -34.17 -51.65 25.33
N SER A 22 -35.12 -50.75 25.57
CA SER A 22 -36.32 -50.97 26.40
C SER A 22 -37.65 -50.78 25.66
N ILE A 23 -37.64 -50.67 24.32
CA ILE A 23 -38.82 -50.26 23.55
C ILE A 23 -39.61 -51.46 23.00
N TYR A 24 -40.79 -51.73 23.56
CA TYR A 24 -41.71 -52.80 23.12
C TYR A 24 -43.01 -52.30 22.45
N ASN A 25 -43.39 -51.03 22.64
CA ASN A 25 -44.53 -50.36 22.00
C ASN A 25 -44.21 -48.86 21.88
N PHE A 26 -44.52 -48.20 20.76
CA PHE A 26 -44.25 -46.76 20.59
C PHE A 26 -45.55 -45.93 20.63
N THR A 27 -45.52 -44.88 21.44
CA THR A 27 -46.35 -43.68 21.29
C THR A 27 -45.36 -42.51 21.39
N ILE A 28 -45.50 -41.48 20.57
CA ILE A 28 -44.60 -40.31 20.63
C ILE A 28 -44.94 -39.56 21.92
N ILE A 29 -44.07 -39.63 22.93
CA ILE A 29 -44.30 -39.01 24.25
C ILE A 29 -43.59 -37.64 24.36
N GLU A 30 -42.49 -37.43 23.63
CA GLU A 30 -41.71 -36.20 23.72
C GLU A 30 -40.88 -35.95 22.43
N GLN A 31 -40.88 -34.71 21.93
CA GLN A 31 -40.02 -34.29 20.82
C GLN A 31 -38.70 -33.74 21.38
N GLN A 32 -37.58 -34.36 21.04
CA GLN A 32 -36.25 -33.83 21.34
C GLN A 32 -35.65 -33.20 20.08
N PRO A 33 -35.56 -31.86 20.00
CA PRO A 33 -34.96 -31.21 18.84
C PRO A 33 -33.45 -31.49 18.79
N ILE A 34 -32.95 -31.85 17.61
CA ILE A 34 -31.50 -31.94 17.36
C ILE A 34 -31.03 -30.56 16.94
N GLN A 35 -30.26 -29.90 17.81
CA GLN A 35 -29.68 -28.60 17.49
C GLN A 35 -28.52 -28.78 16.50
N LEU A 36 -28.57 -28.04 15.39
CA LEU A 36 -27.52 -28.02 14.37
C LEU A 36 -26.61 -26.81 14.60
N MET A 37 -25.29 -27.01 14.45
CA MET A 37 -24.32 -25.92 14.44
C MET A 37 -24.02 -25.57 12.98
N ALA A 38 -24.02 -24.29 12.62
CA ALA A 38 -23.59 -23.87 11.28
C ALA A 38 -22.13 -24.29 11.04
N LYS A 39 -21.79 -24.74 9.82
CA LYS A 39 -20.38 -24.90 9.45
C LYS A 39 -19.76 -23.51 9.41
N GLN A 40 -18.73 -23.29 10.21
CA GLN A 40 -17.98 -22.03 10.17
C GLN A 40 -17.32 -21.93 8.79
N LYS A 41 -17.77 -20.97 7.98
CA LYS A 41 -17.07 -20.56 6.78
C LYS A 41 -15.95 -19.63 7.23
N TYR A 42 -14.75 -19.92 6.74
CA TYR A 42 -13.63 -19.00 6.83
C TYR A 42 -13.28 -18.50 5.43
N ARG A 43 -12.70 -17.31 5.39
CA ARG A 43 -11.97 -16.82 4.21
C ARG A 43 -10.60 -16.33 4.65
N THR A 44 -9.62 -16.58 3.80
CA THR A 44 -8.27 -16.07 3.92
C THR A 44 -8.05 -15.04 2.82
N ILE A 45 -7.77 -13.81 3.22
CA ILE A 45 -7.44 -12.71 2.32
C ILE A 45 -5.94 -12.48 2.45
N LYS A 46 -5.23 -12.48 1.33
CA LYS A 46 -3.78 -12.30 1.31
C LYS A 46 -3.36 -11.46 0.12
N GLY A 47 -2.27 -10.75 0.25
CA GLY A 47 -1.75 -9.93 -0.84
C GLY A 47 -0.65 -9.00 -0.38
N GLN A 48 -0.27 -8.09 -1.26
CA GLN A 48 0.81 -7.14 -1.04
C GLN A 48 0.33 -5.70 -1.26
N LEU A 49 0.83 -4.78 -0.43
CA LEU A 49 0.59 -3.36 -0.54
C LEU A 49 1.86 -2.61 -0.95
N ASN A 50 1.73 -1.79 -1.99
CA ASN A 50 2.78 -0.90 -2.45
C ASN A 50 2.23 0.53 -2.61
N ASP A 51 3.09 1.52 -2.47
CA ASP A 51 2.74 2.93 -2.67
C ASP A 51 2.61 3.21 -4.18
N GLN A 52 1.52 3.86 -4.61
CA GLN A 52 1.22 4.07 -6.03
C GLN A 52 2.21 4.99 -6.76
N LEU A 53 2.83 5.93 -6.05
CA LEU A 53 3.75 6.90 -6.65
C LEU A 53 5.17 6.35 -6.71
N THR A 54 5.54 5.58 -5.70
CA THR A 54 6.89 5.07 -5.53
C THR A 54 7.02 3.64 -6.04
N ASP A 55 6.06 2.76 -5.81
CA ASP A 55 6.22 1.29 -5.81
C ASP A 55 7.00 0.76 -4.60
N LYS A 56 7.30 1.57 -3.58
CA LYS A 56 7.87 1.04 -2.33
C LYS A 56 6.79 0.21 -1.62
N MET A 57 7.22 -0.89 -1.01
CA MET A 57 6.33 -1.71 -0.18
C MET A 57 5.85 -0.94 1.04
N VAL A 58 4.56 -1.05 1.36
CA VAL A 58 3.94 -0.34 2.49
C VAL A 58 3.87 -1.26 3.70
N ALA A 59 4.82 -1.10 4.61
CA ALA A 59 4.84 -1.80 5.89
C ALA A 59 3.93 -1.16 6.93
N ASN A 60 3.44 -1.97 7.88
CA ASN A 60 2.64 -1.52 9.02
C ASN A 60 1.39 -0.73 8.59
N ALA A 61 0.72 -1.14 7.51
CA ALA A 61 -0.62 -0.69 7.13
C ALA A 61 -1.64 -1.63 7.76
N LYS A 62 -2.72 -1.08 8.33
CA LYS A 62 -3.79 -1.86 8.93
C LYS A 62 -4.72 -2.35 7.82
N VAL A 63 -4.85 -3.66 7.70
CA VAL A 63 -5.78 -4.31 6.76
C VAL A 63 -6.89 -4.95 7.59
N ALA A 64 -8.12 -4.52 7.38
CA ALA A 64 -9.27 -4.93 8.17
C ALA A 64 -10.41 -5.42 7.28
N VAL A 65 -11.15 -6.42 7.74
CA VAL A 65 -12.45 -6.76 7.16
C VAL A 65 -13.55 -6.15 8.01
N THR A 66 -14.51 -5.51 7.36
CA THR A 66 -15.61 -4.75 7.97
C THR A 66 -16.96 -5.17 7.40
N THR A 67 -18.02 -4.96 8.17
CA THR A 67 -19.40 -5.26 7.76
C THR A 67 -20.16 -4.02 7.27
N ASP A 68 -19.48 -2.88 7.18
CA ASP A 68 -20.00 -1.62 6.68
C ASP A 68 -19.04 -0.99 5.66
N SER A 69 -19.61 -0.20 4.76
CA SER A 69 -18.89 0.51 3.71
C SER A 69 -18.13 1.76 4.21
N GLU A 70 -18.15 2.07 5.51
CA GLU A 70 -17.36 3.16 6.10
C GLU A 70 -16.10 2.66 6.80
N GLY A 71 -15.90 1.34 6.89
CA GLY A 71 -14.74 0.72 7.51
C GLY A 71 -14.75 0.72 9.05
N LYS A 72 -15.90 0.96 9.69
CA LYS A 72 -15.99 1.16 11.15
C LYS A 72 -16.20 -0.12 11.95
N ASN A 73 -17.00 -1.03 11.45
CA ASN A 73 -17.39 -2.28 12.11
C ASN A 73 -16.41 -3.39 11.74
N VAL A 74 -15.20 -3.30 12.31
CA VAL A 74 -14.12 -4.26 12.09
C VAL A 74 -14.44 -5.61 12.75
N ILE A 75 -14.38 -6.69 11.96
CA ILE A 75 -14.57 -8.07 12.44
C ILE A 75 -13.26 -8.87 12.48
N ALA A 76 -12.27 -8.48 11.68
CA ALA A 76 -10.92 -9.04 11.71
C ALA A 76 -9.92 -8.01 11.17
N PHE A 77 -8.67 -8.04 11.64
CA PHE A 77 -7.63 -7.19 11.08
C PHE A 77 -6.24 -7.81 11.24
N THR A 78 -5.32 -7.35 10.41
CA THR A 78 -3.89 -7.65 10.44
C THR A 78 -3.09 -6.38 10.07
N TYR A 79 -1.77 -6.49 10.09
CA TYR A 79 -0.88 -5.45 9.59
C TYR A 79 0.05 -6.01 8.52
N THR A 80 0.39 -5.21 7.53
CA THR A 80 1.41 -5.58 6.56
C THR A 80 2.79 -5.70 7.21
N ASN A 81 3.57 -6.68 6.76
CA ASN A 81 4.98 -6.86 7.17
C ASN A 81 5.91 -5.85 6.45
N GLU A 82 7.23 -5.96 6.67
CA GLU A 82 8.24 -5.08 6.03
C GLU A 82 8.30 -5.19 4.50
N ASN A 83 7.81 -6.30 3.93
CA ASN A 83 7.70 -6.49 2.48
C ASN A 83 6.33 -6.06 1.93
N GLY A 84 5.47 -5.46 2.76
CA GLY A 84 4.12 -5.05 2.37
C GLY A 84 3.11 -6.21 2.30
N ASP A 85 3.50 -7.43 2.67
CA ASP A 85 2.60 -8.59 2.60
C ASP A 85 1.65 -8.62 3.80
N PHE A 86 0.41 -9.05 3.57
CA PHE A 86 -0.56 -9.34 4.61
C PHE A 86 -1.27 -10.68 4.37
N GLU A 87 -1.72 -11.29 5.46
CA GLU A 87 -2.62 -12.44 5.46
C GLU A 87 -3.62 -12.28 6.61
N LEU A 88 -4.90 -12.43 6.31
CA LEU A 88 -5.99 -12.25 7.25
C LEU A 88 -7.03 -13.36 7.08
N GLN A 89 -7.26 -14.12 8.13
CA GLN A 89 -8.34 -15.09 8.19
C GLN A 89 -9.55 -14.49 8.89
N VAL A 90 -10.70 -14.55 8.22
CA VAL A 90 -12.01 -14.17 8.77
C VAL A 90 -12.81 -15.43 8.98
N GLU A 91 -13.24 -15.67 10.21
CA GLU A 91 -14.08 -16.80 10.58
C GLU A 91 -15.53 -16.35 10.83
N ASN A 92 -16.46 -17.32 10.86
CA ASN A 92 -17.87 -17.10 11.19
C ASN A 92 -18.63 -16.16 10.23
N ILE A 93 -18.28 -16.19 8.94
CA ILE A 93 -18.96 -15.37 7.92
C ILE A 93 -20.38 -15.92 7.69
N TYR A 94 -21.40 -15.07 7.83
CA TYR A 94 -22.80 -15.42 7.58
C TYR A 94 -23.23 -15.10 6.14
N ASP A 95 -24.23 -15.84 5.61
CA ASP A 95 -24.54 -15.82 4.18
C ASP A 95 -25.13 -14.50 3.64
N GLU A 96 -25.59 -13.63 4.53
CA GLU A 96 -26.23 -12.34 4.21
C GLU A 96 -25.37 -11.13 4.60
N GLU A 97 -24.20 -11.34 5.19
CA GLU A 97 -23.32 -10.24 5.58
C GLU A 97 -22.53 -9.73 4.37
N GLN A 98 -22.64 -8.42 4.13
CA GLN A 98 -21.77 -7.74 3.18
C GLN A 98 -20.41 -7.48 3.82
N LEU A 99 -19.35 -7.91 3.17
CA LEU A 99 -17.98 -7.75 3.63
C LEU A 99 -17.24 -6.73 2.78
N PHE A 100 -16.52 -5.88 3.48
CA PHE A 100 -15.63 -4.89 2.89
C PHE A 100 -14.22 -5.10 3.42
N LEU A 101 -13.22 -4.87 2.59
CA LEU A 101 -11.84 -4.72 3.00
C LEU A 101 -11.56 -3.22 3.20
N SER A 102 -11.16 -2.83 4.40
CA SER A 102 -10.69 -1.49 4.76
C SER A 102 -9.18 -1.51 4.94
N ILE A 103 -8.47 -0.60 4.27
CA ILE A 103 -7.03 -0.43 4.43
C ILE A 103 -6.74 0.98 4.91
N GLU A 104 -6.03 1.07 6.03
CA GLU A 104 -5.68 2.31 6.69
C GLU A 104 -4.18 2.38 6.92
N LYS A 105 -3.55 3.46 6.47
CA LYS A 105 -2.17 3.80 6.78
C LYS A 105 -2.09 5.29 6.98
N GLU A 106 -1.42 5.73 8.05
CA GLU A 106 -1.13 7.16 8.21
C GLU A 106 -0.49 7.69 6.93
N ASN A 107 -0.94 8.86 6.47
CA ASN A 107 -0.41 9.51 5.28
C ASN A 107 -0.84 8.92 3.93
N TYR A 108 -1.81 8.01 3.89
CA TYR A 108 -2.43 7.44 2.69
C TYR A 108 -3.94 7.55 2.74
N GLU A 109 -4.56 7.63 1.56
CA GLU A 109 -6.02 7.60 1.45
C GLU A 109 -6.55 6.23 1.88
N GLN A 110 -7.66 6.22 2.62
CA GLN A 110 -8.30 4.98 3.03
C GLN A 110 -8.90 4.27 1.82
N ILE A 111 -8.61 2.98 1.66
CA ILE A 111 -9.21 2.13 0.64
C ILE A 111 -10.35 1.33 1.28
N ILE A 112 -11.52 1.32 0.65
CA ILE A 112 -12.65 0.46 1.01
C ILE A 112 -13.11 -0.30 -0.24
N LEU A 113 -13.07 -1.62 -0.20
CA LEU A 113 -13.42 -2.50 -1.31
C LEU A 113 -14.49 -3.49 -0.89
N ASN A 114 -15.55 -3.66 -1.67
CA ASN A 114 -16.48 -4.77 -1.47
C ASN A 114 -15.80 -6.09 -1.89
N ILE A 115 -15.83 -7.10 -1.02
CA ILE A 115 -15.19 -8.40 -1.25
C ILE A 115 -16.21 -9.56 -1.32
N ASP A 116 -17.48 -9.24 -1.51
CA ASP A 116 -18.58 -10.22 -1.60
C ASP A 116 -18.64 -10.91 -2.96
N GLU A 117 -18.09 -10.30 -4.02
CA GLU A 117 -18.17 -10.80 -5.40
C GLU A 117 -17.51 -12.19 -5.58
N ASN A 118 -16.57 -12.57 -4.71
CA ASN A 118 -15.84 -13.84 -4.76
C ASN A 118 -16.36 -14.88 -3.75
N TYR A 119 -17.68 -15.08 -3.71
CA TYR A 119 -18.37 -15.82 -2.65
C TYR A 119 -17.93 -17.28 -2.43
N TYR A 120 -17.26 -17.89 -3.42
CA TYR A 120 -16.89 -19.31 -3.40
C TYR A 120 -15.40 -19.57 -3.19
N GLU A 121 -14.55 -18.54 -3.17
CA GLU A 121 -13.10 -18.69 -2.98
C GLU A 121 -12.74 -18.56 -1.50
N THR A 122 -12.03 -19.57 -0.99
CA THR A 122 -11.47 -19.52 0.37
C THR A 122 -10.25 -18.62 0.45
N ASP A 123 -9.54 -18.44 -0.66
CA ASP A 123 -8.32 -17.66 -0.78
C ASP A 123 -8.57 -16.51 -1.75
N VAL A 124 -8.55 -15.27 -1.27
CA VAL A 124 -8.73 -14.08 -2.09
C VAL A 124 -7.38 -13.36 -2.20
N PRO A 125 -6.64 -13.51 -3.31
CA PRO A 125 -5.42 -12.76 -3.55
C PRO A 125 -5.77 -11.30 -3.91
N LEU A 126 -5.14 -10.32 -3.26
CA LEU A 126 -5.43 -8.91 -3.49
C LEU A 126 -4.19 -8.03 -3.32
N ASP A 127 -3.55 -7.71 -4.44
CA ASP A 127 -2.44 -6.75 -4.50
C ASP A 127 -3.00 -5.35 -4.80
N LEU A 128 -2.63 -4.35 -3.99
CA LEU A 128 -3.20 -3.01 -4.06
C LEU A 128 -2.13 -1.93 -3.96
N ASN A 129 -2.31 -0.90 -4.79
CA ASN A 129 -1.52 0.33 -4.74
C ASN A 129 -2.22 1.35 -3.84
N LEU A 130 -1.54 1.85 -2.81
CA LEU A 130 -2.06 2.90 -1.92
C LEU A 130 -1.71 4.28 -2.47
N GLU A 131 -2.72 5.17 -2.58
CA GLU A 131 -2.51 6.58 -2.93
C GLU A 131 -2.11 7.38 -1.67
N PRO A 132 -0.94 8.05 -1.66
CA PRO A 132 -0.56 8.90 -0.54
C PRO A 132 -1.51 10.10 -0.36
N GLU A 133 -1.90 10.39 0.88
CA GLU A 133 -2.61 11.63 1.20
C GLU A 133 -1.70 12.84 0.94
N ILE A 134 -2.11 13.67 0.00
CA ILE A 134 -1.43 14.92 -0.36
C ILE A 134 -1.90 16.02 0.60
N LYS A 135 -0.99 16.53 1.44
CA LYS A 135 -1.22 17.68 2.32
C LYS A 135 -0.17 18.75 2.03
N GLN A 136 -0.54 20.03 2.16
CA GLN A 136 0.39 21.15 2.03
C GLN A 136 1.62 20.95 2.95
N ASP A 137 2.81 21.30 2.47
CA ASP A 137 4.12 21.18 3.14
C ASP A 137 4.65 19.75 3.38
N LYS A 138 3.96 18.71 2.90
CA LYS A 138 4.45 17.34 2.96
C LYS A 138 5.33 17.02 1.74
N VAL A 139 6.53 16.51 1.99
CA VAL A 139 7.39 15.95 0.95
C VAL A 139 6.75 14.64 0.51
N ILE A 140 6.22 14.60 -0.72
CA ILE A 140 5.93 13.33 -1.36
C ILE A 140 7.26 12.83 -1.88
N GLU A 141 7.76 11.76 -1.27
CA GLU A 141 8.95 11.08 -1.76
C GLU A 141 8.63 10.38 -3.08
N PHE A 142 8.59 11.09 -4.20
CA PHE A 142 8.80 10.42 -5.46
C PHE A 142 10.16 9.73 -5.40
N HIS A 143 10.27 8.50 -5.93
CA HIS A 143 11.56 7.82 -5.97
C HIS A 143 12.66 8.78 -6.45
N ASN A 144 13.77 8.84 -5.71
CA ASN A 144 14.87 9.72 -6.04
C ASN A 144 15.32 9.51 -7.49
N ILE A 145 15.44 10.62 -8.23
CA ILE A 145 16.01 10.58 -9.57
C ILE A 145 17.53 10.64 -9.43
N TYR A 146 18.21 9.52 -9.68
CA TYR A 146 19.66 9.42 -9.52
C TYR A 146 20.44 9.80 -10.78
N PHE A 147 21.63 10.38 -10.57
CA PHE A 147 22.53 10.82 -11.63
C PHE A 147 23.93 10.21 -11.49
N ASP A 148 24.58 9.98 -12.62
CA ASP A 148 26.00 9.62 -12.66
C ASP A 148 26.87 10.77 -12.15
N PHE A 149 28.08 10.42 -11.71
CA PHE A 149 29.08 11.40 -11.29
C PHE A 149 29.37 12.41 -12.41
N GLY A 150 29.38 13.71 -12.07
CA GLY A 150 29.64 14.80 -13.02
C GLY A 150 28.59 15.01 -14.11
N SER A 151 27.51 14.21 -14.17
CA SER A 151 26.49 14.32 -15.21
C SER A 151 25.22 15.01 -14.72
N ALA A 152 24.58 15.75 -15.63
CA ALA A 152 23.23 16.28 -15.46
C ALA A 152 22.23 15.66 -16.47
N GLU A 153 22.63 14.59 -17.17
CA GLU A 153 21.80 13.93 -18.16
C GLU A 153 20.62 13.19 -17.51
N VAL A 154 19.42 13.42 -18.04
CA VAL A 154 18.20 12.71 -17.62
C VAL A 154 18.10 11.40 -18.40
N LYS A 155 18.57 10.32 -17.78
CA LYS A 155 18.53 8.95 -18.33
C LYS A 155 17.11 8.40 -18.43
N ASP A 156 16.91 7.32 -19.17
CA ASP A 156 15.57 6.72 -19.34
C ASP A 156 14.95 6.23 -18.02
N THR A 157 15.77 5.77 -17.07
CA THR A 157 15.30 5.44 -15.71
C THR A 157 14.76 6.67 -14.97
N ALA A 158 15.43 7.82 -15.11
CA ALA A 158 14.96 9.10 -14.59
C ALA A 158 13.67 9.57 -15.29
N LYS A 159 13.57 9.35 -16.61
CA LYS A 159 12.37 9.69 -17.39
C LYS A 159 11.14 8.92 -16.91
N ALA A 160 11.27 7.64 -16.57
CA ALA A 160 10.15 6.85 -16.04
C ALA A 160 9.59 7.45 -14.73
N VAL A 161 10.46 7.90 -13.82
CA VAL A 161 10.04 8.60 -12.59
C VAL A 161 9.42 9.96 -12.92
N LEU A 162 10.03 10.72 -13.83
CA LEU A 162 9.50 12.02 -14.27
C LEU A 162 8.13 11.88 -14.95
N ASP A 163 7.88 10.83 -15.72
CA ASP A 163 6.58 10.57 -16.34
C ASP A 163 5.50 10.27 -15.29
N ARG A 164 5.84 9.65 -14.15
CA ARG A 164 4.91 9.51 -13.01
C ARG A 164 4.60 10.86 -12.36
N ILE A 165 5.61 11.73 -12.23
CA ILE A 165 5.42 13.09 -11.74
C ILE A 165 4.49 13.88 -12.69
N VAL A 166 4.65 13.71 -14.01
CA VAL A 166 3.74 14.31 -15.01
C VAL A 166 2.31 13.81 -14.81
N ALA A 167 2.10 12.50 -14.68
CA ALA A 167 0.77 11.94 -14.45
C ALA A 167 0.12 12.54 -13.19
N PHE A 168 0.87 12.55 -12.09
CA PHE A 168 0.44 13.13 -10.82
C PHE A 168 0.08 14.62 -10.92
N MET A 169 0.93 15.43 -11.57
CA MET A 169 0.68 16.87 -11.74
C MET A 169 -0.51 17.17 -12.68
N ASN A 170 -0.85 16.25 -13.57
CA ASN A 170 -2.05 16.34 -14.42
C ASN A 170 -3.31 15.98 -13.65
N GLU A 171 -3.26 14.95 -12.79
CA GLU A 171 -4.36 14.57 -11.90
C GLU A 171 -4.66 15.63 -10.86
N LYS A 172 -3.63 16.35 -10.38
CA LYS A 172 -3.75 17.41 -9.38
C LYS A 172 -3.33 18.76 -10.00
N PRO A 173 -4.19 19.43 -10.80
CA PRO A 173 -3.79 20.58 -11.62
C PRO A 173 -3.40 21.84 -10.83
N THR A 174 -3.73 21.93 -9.53
CA THR A 174 -3.45 23.08 -8.68
C THR A 174 -2.10 23.01 -7.97
N ILE A 175 -1.46 21.83 -7.93
CA ILE A 175 -0.20 21.68 -7.19
C ILE A 175 0.95 22.38 -7.90
N GLU A 176 1.87 22.91 -7.11
CA GLU A 176 3.19 23.38 -7.56
C GLU A 176 4.26 22.57 -6.83
N ILE A 177 5.35 22.25 -7.53
CA ILE A 177 6.44 21.41 -7.00
C ILE A 177 7.80 22.13 -7.04
N GLU A 178 8.70 21.75 -6.13
CA GLU A 178 10.12 22.06 -6.16
C GLU A 178 10.91 20.79 -6.51
N LEU A 179 11.73 20.86 -7.56
CA LEU A 179 12.76 19.89 -7.88
C LEU A 179 14.07 20.32 -7.22
N SER A 180 14.45 19.60 -6.17
CA SER A 180 15.64 19.86 -5.35
C SER A 180 16.81 19.02 -5.83
N GLY A 181 17.79 19.62 -6.50
CA GLY A 181 18.99 18.94 -6.98
C GLY A 181 20.09 18.86 -5.93
N HIS A 182 20.75 17.70 -5.83
CA HIS A 182 21.85 17.46 -4.88
C HIS A 182 23.07 16.83 -5.55
N THR A 183 24.24 16.99 -4.92
CA THR A 183 25.51 16.36 -5.31
C THR A 183 26.14 15.61 -4.14
N ASP A 184 27.13 14.77 -4.43
CA ASP A 184 28.08 14.29 -3.43
C ASP A 184 29.15 15.36 -3.13
N SER A 185 30.01 15.10 -2.14
CA SER A 185 31.06 16.02 -1.68
C SER A 185 32.40 15.87 -2.41
N LYS A 186 32.43 15.25 -3.61
CA LYS A 186 33.71 14.93 -4.28
C LYS A 186 34.31 16.10 -5.05
N SER A 187 33.58 17.21 -5.22
CA SER A 187 33.98 18.36 -6.02
C SER A 187 33.84 19.65 -5.21
N SER A 188 34.33 20.78 -5.73
CA SER A 188 34.19 22.04 -5.00
C SER A 188 32.72 22.46 -4.84
N ASP A 189 32.40 23.10 -3.72
CA ASP A 189 31.07 23.67 -3.44
C ASP A 189 30.47 24.43 -4.62
N ALA A 190 31.26 25.30 -5.25
CA ALA A 190 30.82 26.13 -6.37
C ALA A 190 30.45 25.27 -7.59
N PHE A 191 31.25 24.24 -7.90
CA PHE A 191 30.97 23.31 -8.99
C PHE A 191 29.71 22.49 -8.68
N ASN A 192 29.62 21.96 -7.47
CA ASN A 192 28.50 21.15 -6.99
C ASN A 192 27.18 21.93 -6.98
N LYS A 193 27.22 23.21 -6.61
CA LYS A 193 26.06 24.12 -6.69
C LYS A 193 25.59 24.31 -8.13
N GLN A 194 26.51 24.51 -9.08
CA GLN A 194 26.14 24.64 -10.50
C GLN A 194 25.61 23.33 -11.08
N LEU A 195 26.23 22.19 -10.75
CA LEU A 195 25.83 20.88 -11.25
C LEU A 195 24.44 20.48 -10.76
N SER A 196 24.17 20.64 -9.46
CA SER A 196 22.84 20.38 -8.89
C SER A 196 21.76 21.28 -9.49
N GLN A 197 22.05 22.56 -9.74
CA GLN A 197 21.11 23.47 -10.38
C GLN A 197 20.77 23.00 -11.80
N LYS A 198 21.79 22.63 -12.58
CA LYS A 198 21.62 22.11 -13.94
C LYS A 198 20.81 20.81 -13.97
N ARG A 199 20.99 19.92 -12.98
CA ARG A 199 20.18 18.70 -12.82
C ARG A 199 18.70 19.04 -12.62
N ALA A 200 18.40 19.93 -11.68
CA ALA A 200 17.03 20.36 -11.39
C ALA A 200 16.38 21.03 -12.62
N GLU A 201 17.13 21.87 -13.33
CA GLU A 201 16.66 22.52 -14.57
C GLU A 201 16.39 21.52 -15.69
N ASN A 202 17.27 20.55 -15.92
CA ASN A 202 17.05 19.53 -16.95
C ASN A 202 15.82 18.67 -16.65
N ALA A 203 15.59 18.34 -15.37
CA ALA A 203 14.39 17.63 -14.94
C ALA A 203 13.13 18.48 -15.13
N ARG A 204 13.18 19.78 -14.77
CA ARG A 204 12.10 20.73 -15.03
C ARG A 204 11.77 20.81 -16.52
N ASP A 205 12.79 20.98 -17.36
CA ASP A 205 12.63 21.13 -18.80
C ASP A 205 12.02 19.87 -19.42
N TYR A 206 12.34 18.68 -18.88
CA TYR A 206 11.66 17.44 -19.25
C TYR A 206 10.16 17.48 -18.91
N LEU A 207 9.78 17.86 -17.68
CA LEU A 207 8.36 17.99 -17.30
C LEU A 207 7.62 19.02 -18.16
N VAL A 208 8.26 20.15 -18.47
CA VAL A 208 7.71 21.18 -19.36
C VAL A 208 7.52 20.64 -20.78
N SER A 209 8.46 19.84 -21.29
CA SER A 209 8.33 19.18 -22.60
C SER A 209 7.15 18.21 -22.68
N LYS A 210 6.66 17.73 -21.52
CA LYS A 210 5.49 16.87 -21.38
C LYS A 210 4.18 17.63 -21.13
N GLY A 211 4.22 18.96 -21.16
CA GLY A 211 3.03 19.81 -21.08
C GLY A 211 2.73 20.39 -19.71
N ILE A 212 3.58 20.19 -18.70
CA ILE A 212 3.43 20.86 -17.40
C ILE A 212 3.86 22.33 -17.53
N LEU A 213 3.05 23.25 -17.02
CA LEU A 213 3.38 24.68 -17.05
C LEU A 213 4.63 24.97 -16.20
N ALA A 214 5.59 25.70 -16.76
CA ALA A 214 6.86 26.00 -16.10
C ALA A 214 6.70 26.73 -14.75
N GLU A 215 5.66 27.56 -14.61
CA GLU A 215 5.33 28.27 -13.37
C GLU A 215 4.94 27.33 -12.22
N ARG A 216 4.53 26.10 -12.51
CA ARG A 216 4.19 25.08 -11.51
C ARG A 216 5.41 24.31 -11.01
N ILE A 217 6.60 24.60 -11.52
CA ILE A 217 7.82 23.85 -11.22
C ILE A 217 8.96 24.81 -10.85
N GLN A 218 9.34 24.80 -9.58
CA GLN A 218 10.54 25.45 -9.09
C GLN A 218 11.74 24.50 -9.19
N ALA A 219 12.87 24.94 -9.73
CA ALA A 219 14.09 24.14 -9.82
C ALA A 219 15.21 24.76 -8.97
N VAL A 220 15.69 24.04 -7.95
CA VAL A 220 16.67 24.54 -6.99
C VAL A 220 17.82 23.55 -6.81
N GLY A 221 19.04 23.97 -7.15
CA GLY A 221 20.26 23.22 -6.85
C GLY A 221 20.77 23.53 -5.46
N TYR A 222 20.90 22.53 -4.59
CA TYR A 222 21.45 22.67 -3.23
C TYR A 222 22.94 22.32 -3.14
N GLY A 223 23.53 21.74 -4.19
CA GLY A 223 24.88 21.18 -4.15
C GLY A 223 24.98 20.09 -3.09
N GLU A 224 26.07 20.11 -2.33
CA GLU A 224 26.36 19.17 -1.24
C GLU A 224 25.88 19.67 0.13
N SER A 225 25.16 20.80 0.21
CA SER A 225 24.72 21.36 1.50
C SER A 225 23.68 20.52 2.26
N ARG A 226 23.12 19.48 1.63
CA ARG A 226 22.06 18.60 2.17
C ARG A 226 22.34 17.13 1.83
N LEU A 227 23.42 16.59 2.40
CA LEU A 227 23.79 15.18 2.29
C LEU A 227 22.83 14.29 3.10
N LEU A 228 22.55 13.09 2.60
CA LEU A 228 21.74 12.07 3.30
C LEU A 228 22.57 11.17 4.22
N ASN A 229 23.89 11.22 4.10
CA ASN A 229 24.80 10.36 4.86
C ASN A 229 26.02 11.15 5.36
N HIS A 230 26.99 10.43 5.91
CA HIS A 230 28.17 11.00 6.56
C HIS A 230 29.26 11.45 5.56
N CYS A 231 29.05 11.28 4.26
CA CYS A 231 30.03 11.52 3.19
C CYS A 231 30.19 13.00 2.83
N LYS A 232 30.65 13.77 3.82
CA LYS A 232 31.05 15.17 3.69
C LYS A 232 32.53 15.28 3.31
N ASP A 233 32.97 16.50 3.02
CA ASP A 233 34.38 16.80 2.73
C ASP A 233 35.37 16.18 3.72
N GLY A 234 36.38 15.51 3.16
CA GLY A 234 37.46 14.86 3.91
C GLY A 234 37.07 13.55 4.59
N VAL A 235 35.85 13.05 4.39
CA VAL A 235 35.41 11.72 4.86
C VAL A 235 35.54 10.71 3.73
N GLU A 236 36.19 9.57 4.01
CA GLU A 236 36.28 8.46 3.07
C GLU A 236 34.95 7.70 3.03
N CYS A 237 34.37 7.57 1.85
CA CYS A 237 33.11 6.86 1.60
C CYS A 237 33.22 6.01 0.34
N SER A 238 32.39 4.97 0.26
CA SER A 238 32.26 4.15 -0.94
C SER A 238 31.58 4.93 -2.09
N GLU A 239 31.71 4.43 -3.31
CA GLU A 239 31.00 5.04 -4.46
C GLU A 239 29.48 4.90 -4.33
N GLU A 240 29.00 3.79 -3.78
CA GLU A 240 27.58 3.57 -3.49
C GLU A 240 27.05 4.60 -2.50
N GLU A 241 27.82 4.93 -1.46
CA GLU A 241 27.44 5.96 -0.48
C GLU A 241 27.40 7.35 -1.11
N HIS A 242 28.36 7.69 -1.97
CA HIS A 242 28.31 8.96 -2.70
C HIS A 242 27.14 9.01 -3.70
N ALA A 243 26.82 7.89 -4.36
CA ALA A 243 25.74 7.81 -5.33
C ALA A 243 24.37 8.18 -4.74
N ILE A 244 24.11 7.82 -3.48
CA ILE A 244 22.87 8.16 -2.76
C ILE A 244 22.66 9.69 -2.72
N ASN A 245 23.73 10.47 -2.65
CA ASN A 245 23.63 11.93 -2.58
C ASN A 245 23.36 12.59 -3.94
N ARG A 246 23.68 11.93 -5.06
CA ARG A 246 23.48 12.45 -6.43
C ARG A 246 22.04 12.22 -6.90
N ARG A 247 21.12 13.01 -6.36
CA ARG A 247 19.68 12.84 -6.54
C ARG A 247 18.96 14.14 -6.88
N ILE A 248 17.74 14.02 -7.38
CA ILE A 248 16.71 15.05 -7.28
C ILE A 248 15.61 14.54 -6.34
N GLU A 249 15.23 15.39 -5.39
CA GLU A 249 14.04 15.23 -4.56
C GLU A 249 12.90 16.09 -5.12
N VAL A 250 11.67 15.65 -4.92
CA VAL A 250 10.47 16.38 -5.34
C VAL A 250 9.70 16.79 -4.09
N LYS A 251 9.38 18.08 -3.97
CA LYS A 251 8.61 18.61 -2.85
C LYS A 251 7.37 19.34 -3.36
N ILE A 252 6.22 19.11 -2.75
CA ILE A 252 5.04 19.93 -3.02
C ILE A 252 5.18 21.24 -2.23
N ILE A 253 5.16 22.36 -2.94
CA ILE A 253 5.30 23.70 -2.35
C ILE A 253 3.97 24.44 -2.27
N LYS A 254 2.95 24.02 -3.02
CA LYS A 254 1.61 24.61 -3.01
C LYS A 254 0.55 23.63 -3.49
N MET A 255 -0.69 23.79 -3.02
CA MET A 255 -1.90 23.07 -3.41
C MET A 255 -3.00 24.01 -3.88
#